data_AF-K5WXZ2-F1
#
_entry.id   AF-K5WXZ2-F1
#
_cell.length_a   1.000
_cell.length_b   1.000
_cell.length_c   1.000
_cell.angle_alpha   90.00
_cell.angle_beta   90.00
_cell.angle_gamma   90.00
#
_symmetry.space_group_name_H-M   'P 1'
#
loop_
_entity.id
_entity.type
_entity.pdbx_description
1 polymer ?
#
loop_
_entity_poly.entity_id
_entity_poly.type
_entity_poly.pdbx_seq_one_letter_code
_entity_poly.pdbx_strand_id
1 'polypeptide(L)'
;MITQLGKVGTLIEASIPDATLSIPPPAPSTDSSEILLPPPPPSIHLTPLLGSAPSEHLQTLHSLYAAQVATLVWTSNAEGMMGGDRRAVIVGIALRPLPGAGDEGSPSERERQVFHGVMAAVRSLLLPK
;
A
#
# COMPACT_ATOMS: atom_id res chain seq x y z
N MET A 1 2.08 3.83 -9.77
CA MET A 1 2.35 2.48 -10.31
C MET A 1 3.68 1.98 -9.76
N ILE A 2 3.75 0.73 -9.31
CA ILE A 2 4.96 0.09 -8.77
C ILE A 2 5.34 -1.05 -9.72
N THR A 3 6.42 -0.90 -10.49
CA THR A 3 6.84 -1.89 -11.48
C THR A 3 8.36 -2.05 -11.52
N GLN A 4 8.83 -3.28 -11.73
CA GLN A 4 10.26 -3.61 -11.86
C GLN A 4 10.65 -4.09 -13.27
N LEU A 5 9.68 -4.29 -14.17
CA LEU A 5 9.89 -4.96 -15.47
C LEU A 5 9.22 -4.25 -16.65
N GLY A 6 8.74 -3.01 -16.44
CA GLY A 6 7.91 -2.33 -17.44
C GLY A 6 6.56 -3.02 -17.69
N LYS A 7 6.17 -3.96 -16.83
CA LYS A 7 4.88 -4.65 -16.86
C LYS A 7 3.88 -3.94 -15.95
N VAL A 8 2.59 -4.05 -16.29
CA VAL A 8 1.48 -3.53 -15.48
C VAL A 8 1.24 -4.42 -14.25
N GLY A 9 1.34 -5.74 -14.41
CA GLY A 9 1.15 -6.70 -13.32
C GLY A 9 -0.32 -6.77 -12.89
N THR A 10 -0.57 -6.70 -11.57
CA THR A 10 -1.91 -6.68 -10.98
C THR A 10 -2.35 -5.23 -10.76
N LEU A 11 -3.55 -4.87 -11.20
CA LEU A 11 -4.22 -3.61 -10.88
C LEU A 11 -5.27 -3.85 -9.79
N ILE A 12 -5.19 -3.09 -8.71
CA ILE A 12 -6.13 -3.13 -7.59
C ILE A 12 -6.63 -1.71 -7.35
N GLU A 13 -7.94 -1.55 -7.31
CA GLU A 13 -8.58 -0.34 -6.83
C GLU A 13 -8.73 -0.41 -5.32
N ALA A 14 -8.31 0.66 -4.63
CA ALA A 14 -8.50 0.85 -3.21
C ALA A 14 -9.47 2.02 -2.99
N SER A 15 -10.56 1.78 -2.28
CA SER A 15 -11.58 2.80 -1.99
C SER A 15 -12.01 2.76 -0.52
N ILE A 16 -12.49 3.89 -0.01
CA ILE A 16 -13.13 3.99 1.30
C ILE A 16 -14.59 4.37 1.03
N PRO A 17 -15.58 3.62 1.54
CA PRO A 17 -16.98 3.94 1.33
C PRO A 17 -17.34 5.19 2.15
N ASP A 18 -18.10 6.09 1.54
CA ASP A 18 -18.48 7.40 2.13
C ASP A 18 -19.21 7.28 3.47
N ALA A 19 -19.75 6.11 3.80
CA ALA A 19 -20.45 5.82 5.05
C ALA A 19 -19.54 5.78 6.31
N THR A 20 -18.21 5.91 6.16
CA THR A 20 -17.26 5.76 7.29
C THR A 20 -16.69 7.10 7.73
N LEU A 21 -17.34 7.71 8.72
CA LEU A 21 -16.90 8.93 9.38
C LEU A 21 -15.69 8.65 10.28
N SER A 22 -14.68 9.51 10.17
CA SER A 22 -13.47 9.62 10.99
C SER A 22 -12.34 8.58 10.76
N ILE A 23 -11.29 9.01 10.05
CA ILE A 23 -9.96 8.39 10.15
C ILE A 23 -9.39 8.85 11.49
N PRO A 24 -9.03 7.95 12.42
CA PRO A 24 -8.42 8.37 13.68
C PRO A 24 -7.12 9.12 13.40
N PRO A 25 -6.83 10.22 14.12
CA PRO A 25 -5.56 10.91 13.98
C PRO A 25 -4.41 9.95 14.31
N PRO A 26 -3.24 10.10 13.66
CA PRO A 26 -2.09 9.25 13.92
C PRO A 26 -1.71 9.35 15.41
N ALA A 27 -1.57 8.21 16.08
CA ALA A 27 -1.18 8.15 17.50
C ALA A 27 0.25 8.68 17.70
N PRO A 28 0.54 9.41 18.80
CA PRO A 28 1.88 9.88 19.09
C PRO A 28 2.81 8.72 19.48
N SER A 29 4.02 8.80 18.95
CA SER A 29 5.03 7.75 18.86
C SER A 29 5.62 7.29 20.20
N THR A 30 5.93 6.00 20.30
CA THR A 30 6.95 5.49 21.23
C THR A 30 7.82 4.50 20.46
N ASP A 31 9.11 4.85 20.38
CA ASP A 31 10.27 4.05 19.98
C ASP A 31 10.67 3.83 18.50
N SER A 32 11.88 4.35 18.22
CA SER A 32 13.03 3.75 17.50
C SER A 32 12.94 3.42 16.00
N SER A 33 13.52 4.30 15.17
CA SER A 33 14.15 4.10 13.84
C SER A 33 13.41 3.35 12.71
N GLU A 34 12.19 2.86 12.91
CA GLU A 34 11.39 2.28 11.82
C GLU A 34 10.61 3.38 11.10
N ILE A 35 10.55 3.28 9.77
CA ILE A 35 9.73 4.18 8.94
C ILE A 35 8.28 3.96 9.36
N LEU A 36 7.74 4.87 10.18
CA LEU A 36 6.36 4.83 10.65
C LEU A 36 5.43 5.02 9.45
N LEU A 37 4.90 3.91 8.95
CA LEU A 37 3.87 3.89 7.92
C LEU A 37 2.50 4.07 8.60
N PRO A 38 1.61 4.92 8.05
CA PRO A 38 0.27 5.09 8.63
C PRO A 38 -0.51 3.78 8.51
N PRO A 39 -1.31 3.40 9.54
CA PRO A 39 -2.12 2.21 9.47
C PRO A 39 -3.23 2.37 8.41
N PRO A 40 -3.50 1.34 7.58
CA PRO A 40 -4.59 1.41 6.62
C PRO A 40 -5.95 1.48 7.33
N PRO A 41 -6.93 2.21 6.78
CA PRO A 41 -8.23 2.35 7.40
C PRO A 41 -8.96 0.99 7.41
N PRO A 42 -9.69 0.66 8.50
CA PRO A 42 -10.35 -0.64 8.64
C PRO A 42 -11.47 -0.86 7.61
N SER A 43 -11.97 0.22 7.01
CA SER A 43 -13.05 0.18 6.02
C SER A 43 -12.56 0.25 4.58
N ILE A 44 -11.27 0.00 4.33
CA ILE A 44 -10.73 -0.05 2.97
C ILE A 44 -11.31 -1.23 2.20
N HIS A 45 -11.80 -0.97 0.99
CA HIS A 45 -12.19 -2.00 0.04
C HIS A 45 -11.13 -2.10 -1.06
N LEU A 46 -10.67 -3.32 -1.31
CA LEU A 46 -9.71 -3.64 -2.37
C LEU A 46 -10.41 -4.45 -3.45
N THR A 47 -10.52 -3.89 -4.65
CA THR A 47 -11.15 -4.53 -5.80
C THR A 47 -10.09 -4.82 -6.86
N PRO A 48 -9.77 -6.09 -7.16
CA PRO A 48 -8.87 -6.41 -8.26
C PRO A 48 -9.53 -6.05 -9.60
N LEU A 49 -8.86 -5.23 -10.40
CA LEU A 49 -9.37 -4.78 -11.72
C LEU A 49 -8.76 -5.57 -12.88
N LEU A 50 -7.48 -5.95 -12.77
CA LEU A 50 -6.77 -6.65 -13.83
C LEU A 50 -5.62 -7.48 -13.27
N GLY A 51 -5.39 -8.63 -13.88
CA GLY A 51 -4.28 -9.51 -13.55
C GLY A 51 -4.53 -10.32 -12.29
N SER A 52 -4.05 -11.56 -12.28
CA SER A 52 -4.11 -12.43 -11.11
C SER A 52 -2.70 -12.70 -10.63
N ALA A 53 -2.48 -12.67 -9.32
CA ALA A 53 -1.22 -13.14 -8.76
C ALA A 53 -1.10 -14.66 -8.98
N PRO A 54 0.11 -15.19 -9.22
CA PRO A 54 0.30 -16.62 -9.50
C PRO A 54 0.16 -17.51 -8.24
N SER A 55 0.04 -16.92 -7.04
CA SER A 55 -0.22 -17.63 -5.78
C SER A 55 -1.06 -16.77 -4.83
N GLU A 56 -1.75 -17.42 -3.88
CA GLU A 56 -2.56 -16.75 -2.85
C GLU A 56 -1.70 -15.86 -1.93
N HIS A 57 -0.48 -16.30 -1.60
CA HIS A 57 0.50 -15.50 -0.84
C HIS A 57 0.83 -14.19 -1.56
N LEU A 58 1.12 -14.25 -2.87
CA LEU A 58 1.41 -13.06 -3.67
C LEU A 58 0.17 -12.17 -3.85
N GLN A 59 -1.02 -12.77 -3.93
CA GLN A 59 -2.27 -12.00 -3.96
C GLN A 59 -2.44 -11.20 -2.66
N THR A 60 -2.19 -11.85 -1.51
CA THR A 60 -2.25 -11.22 -0.18
C THR A 60 -1.23 -10.10 -0.05
N LEU A 61 0.00 -10.33 -0.51
CA LEU A 61 1.03 -9.29 -0.56
C LEU A 61 0.61 -8.12 -1.46
N HIS A 62 0.10 -8.37 -2.67
CA HIS A 62 -0.37 -7.31 -3.56
C HIS A 62 -1.49 -6.48 -2.91
N SER A 63 -2.42 -7.13 -2.20
CA SER A 63 -3.45 -6.44 -1.42
C SER A 63 -2.86 -5.55 -0.32
N LEU A 64 -1.86 -6.05 0.42
CA LEU A 64 -1.15 -5.25 1.44
C LEU A 64 -0.45 -4.03 0.83
N TYR A 65 0.25 -4.21 -0.30
CA TYR A 65 0.88 -3.11 -1.03
C TYR A 65 -0.17 -2.08 -1.47
N ALA A 66 -1.29 -2.52 -2.04
CA ALA A 66 -2.35 -1.63 -2.49
C ALA A 66 -2.96 -0.82 -1.32
N ALA A 67 -3.28 -1.48 -0.21
CA ALA A 67 -3.83 -0.83 0.98
C ALA A 67 -2.88 0.23 1.55
N GLN A 68 -1.61 -0.11 1.70
CA GLN A 68 -0.63 0.81 2.29
C GLN A 68 -0.34 2.00 1.38
N VAL A 69 -0.25 1.79 0.06
CA VAL A 69 -0.06 2.86 -0.92
C VAL A 69 -1.25 3.81 -0.92
N ALA A 70 -2.48 3.27 -0.97
CA ALA A 70 -3.68 4.08 -0.93
C ALA A 70 -3.73 4.94 0.35
N THR A 71 -3.36 4.34 1.49
CA THR A 71 -3.26 5.04 2.77
C THR A 71 -2.26 6.20 2.71
N LEU A 72 -1.05 5.97 2.18
CA LEU A 72 -0.05 7.04 2.01
C LEU A 72 -0.56 8.19 1.12
N VAL A 73 -1.29 7.86 0.04
CA VAL A 73 -1.90 8.86 -0.86
C VAL A 73 -2.98 9.65 -0.13
N TRP A 74 -3.86 8.99 0.62
CA TRP A 74 -4.91 9.69 1.37
C TRP A 74 -4.35 10.56 2.49
N THR A 75 -3.34 10.09 3.23
CA THR A 75 -2.73 10.87 4.31
C THR A 75 -1.94 12.06 3.79
N SER A 76 -1.21 11.91 2.67
CA SER A 76 -0.48 13.03 2.06
C SER A 76 -1.43 14.08 1.47
N ASN A 77 -2.54 13.65 0.86
CA ASN A 77 -3.56 14.58 0.38
C ASN A 77 -4.30 15.30 1.52
N ALA A 78 -4.48 14.65 2.67
CA ALA A 78 -5.11 15.29 3.84
C ALA A 78 -4.25 16.40 4.45
N GLU A 79 -2.93 16.37 4.26
CA GLU A 79 -2.00 17.44 4.70
C GLU A 79 -1.95 18.62 3.70
N GLY A 80 -2.37 18.42 2.44
CA GLY A 80 -2.45 19.45 1.41
C GLY A 80 -3.79 20.19 1.40
N MET A 81 -3.77 21.50 1.12
CA MET A 81 -4.89 22.46 1.21
C MET A 81 -6.16 22.19 0.34
N MET A 82 -6.40 21.01 -0.20
CA MET A 82 -7.68 20.67 -0.84
C MET A 82 -8.35 19.54 -0.06
N GLY A 83 -9.53 19.84 0.50
CA GLY A 83 -10.30 18.98 1.39
C GLY A 83 -10.19 17.49 1.06
N GLY A 84 -9.85 16.71 2.09
CA GLY A 84 -9.47 15.29 2.04
C GLY A 84 -10.29 14.47 1.06
N ASP A 85 -9.81 14.43 -0.18
CA ASP A 85 -10.53 13.79 -1.26
C ASP A 85 -10.23 12.29 -1.18
N ARG A 86 -11.21 11.54 -0.65
CA ARG A 86 -11.17 10.07 -0.48
C ARG A 86 -11.38 9.36 -1.81
N ARG A 87 -10.81 9.89 -2.90
CA ARG A 87 -10.94 9.27 -4.22
C ARG A 87 -10.39 7.86 -4.17
N ALA A 88 -11.02 6.99 -4.94
CA ALA A 88 -10.49 5.67 -5.20
C ALA A 88 -9.08 5.79 -5.81
N VAL A 89 -8.15 4.99 -5.29
CA VAL A 89 -6.76 4.95 -5.73
C VAL A 89 -6.54 3.66 -6.50
N ILE A 90 -6.13 3.76 -7.76
CA ILE A 90 -5.76 2.60 -8.56
C ILE A 90 -4.26 2.32 -8.40
N VAL A 91 -3.93 1.16 -7.86
CA VAL A 91 -2.56 0.71 -7.63
C VAL A 91 -2.21 -0.43 -8.59
N GLY A 92 -1.26 -0.16 -9.49
CA GLY A 92 -0.63 -1.19 -10.32
C GLY A 92 0.64 -1.72 -9.69
N ILE A 93 0.75 -3.04 -9.55
CA ILE A 93 1.83 -3.76 -8.86
C ILE A 93 2.40 -4.83 -9.78
N ALA A 94 3.67 -4.68 -10.13
CA ALA A 94 4.44 -5.64 -10.92
C ALA A 94 5.83 -5.86 -10.28
N LEU A 95 5.85 -6.61 -9.19
CA LEU A 95 7.07 -7.00 -8.48
C LEU A 95 7.51 -8.41 -8.92
N ARG A 96 8.81 -8.65 -8.97
CA ARG A 96 9.32 -10.02 -9.21
C ARG A 96 9.09 -10.87 -7.96
N PRO A 97 8.63 -12.13 -8.11
CA PRO A 97 8.62 -13.08 -7.01
C PRO A 97 10.03 -13.22 -6.42
N LEU A 98 10.14 -13.27 -5.09
CA LEU A 98 11.41 -13.59 -4.47
C LEU A 98 11.63 -15.10 -4.48
N PRO A 99 12.86 -15.57 -4.79
CA PRO A 99 13.17 -16.99 -4.70
C PRO A 99 13.04 -17.45 -3.24
N GLY A 100 12.18 -18.44 -2.99
CA GLY A 100 11.87 -18.95 -1.64
C GLY A 100 10.64 -18.33 -0.97
N ALA A 101 9.94 -17.40 -1.62
CA ALA A 101 8.63 -16.93 -1.16
C ALA A 101 7.58 -17.97 -1.55
N GLY A 102 7.19 -18.89 -0.65
CA GLY A 102 6.30 -19.96 -1.11
C GLY A 102 5.62 -20.92 -0.14
N ASP A 103 5.92 -21.00 1.16
CA ASP A 103 5.36 -22.12 1.95
C ASP A 103 4.80 -21.80 3.34
N GLU A 104 5.10 -20.63 3.89
CA GLU A 104 4.67 -20.26 5.24
C GLU A 104 3.79 -19.02 5.17
N GLY A 105 2.61 -19.06 5.80
CA GLY A 105 1.61 -17.97 5.77
C GLY A 105 2.06 -16.65 6.40
N SER A 106 3.35 -16.49 6.70
CA SER A 106 3.98 -15.27 7.21
C SER A 106 4.95 -14.69 6.17
N PRO A 107 5.00 -13.36 6.01
CA PRO A 107 5.98 -12.73 5.12
C PRO A 107 7.39 -12.96 5.65
N SER A 108 8.30 -13.35 4.76
CA SER A 108 9.72 -13.47 5.06
C SER A 108 10.34 -12.11 5.41
N GLU A 109 11.44 -12.11 6.18
CA GLU A 109 12.17 -10.88 6.51
C GLU A 109 12.57 -10.09 5.27
N ARG A 110 12.90 -10.80 4.19
CA ARG A 110 13.26 -10.19 2.91
C ARG A 110 12.07 -9.51 2.24
N GLU A 111 10.88 -10.11 2.27
CA GLU A 111 9.65 -9.49 1.79
C GLU A 111 9.31 -8.24 2.60
N ARG A 112 9.47 -8.30 3.92
CA ARG A 112 9.28 -7.15 4.81
C ARG A 112 10.24 -6.02 4.47
N GLN A 113 11.52 -6.32 4.29
CA GLN A 113 12.53 -5.32 3.92
C GLN A 113 12.21 -4.67 2.56
N VAL A 114 11.82 -5.47 1.56
CA VAL A 114 11.41 -4.94 0.24
C VAL A 114 10.15 -4.08 0.38
N PHE A 115 9.18 -4.51 1.17
CA PHE A 115 7.95 -3.76 1.42
C PHE A 115 8.25 -2.38 2.00
N HIS A 116 9.04 -2.30 3.08
CA HIS A 116 9.41 -1.01 3.66
C HIS A 116 10.22 -0.14 2.68
N GLY A 117 11.13 -0.73 1.91
CA GLY A 117 11.89 0.00 0.89
C GLY A 117 11.00 0.60 -0.20
N VAL A 118 10.01 -0.15 -0.67
CA VAL A 118 9.01 0.34 -1.65
C VAL A 118 8.16 1.45 -1.04
N MET A 119 7.69 1.30 0.20
CA MET A 119 6.87 2.34 0.84
C MET A 119 7.67 3.62 1.12
N ALA A 120 8.95 3.50 1.46
CA ALA A 120 9.85 4.65 1.59
C ALA A 120 9.99 5.39 0.26
N ALA A 121 10.20 4.66 -0.84
CA ALA A 121 10.27 5.23 -2.18
C ALA A 121 8.96 5.92 -2.57
N VAL A 122 7.81 5.28 -2.34
CA VAL A 122 6.48 5.88 -2.60
C VAL A 122 6.29 7.16 -1.79
N ARG A 123 6.59 7.13 -0.49
CA ARG A 123 6.48 8.31 0.39
C ARG A 123 7.36 9.47 -0.09
N SER A 124 8.59 9.19 -0.53
CA SER A 124 9.49 10.21 -1.07
C SER A 124 8.97 10.91 -2.33
N LEU A 125 8.13 10.23 -3.11
CA LEU A 125 7.51 10.80 -4.31
C LEU A 125 6.26 11.63 -4.00
N LEU A 126 5.63 11.41 -2.85
CA LEU A 126 4.42 12.13 -2.41
C LEU A 126 4.74 13.40 -1.62
N LEU A 127 5.95 13.51 -1.06
CA LEU A 127 6.39 14.71 -0.36
C LEU A 127 6.73 15.82 -1.37
N PRO A 128 6.25 17.06 -1.18
CA PRO A 128 6.65 18.19 -2.02
C PRO A 128 8.18 18.43 -1.88
N LYS A 129 8.84 18.68 -3.01
CA LYS A 129 10.26 19.06 -3.07
C LYS A 129 10.47 20.51 -2.64
#